data_AF-A0A958F868-F1
#
_entry.id   AF-A0A958F868-F1
#
_cell.length_a   1.000
_cell.length_b   1.000
_cell.length_c   1.000
_cell.angle_alpha   90.00
_cell.angle_beta   90.00
_cell.angle_gamma   90.00
#
_symmetry.space_group_name_H-M   'P 1'
#
loop_
_entity.id
_entity.type
_entity.pdbx_description
1 polymer ?
#
loop_
_entity_poly.entity_id
_entity_poly.type
_entity_poly.pdbx_seq_one_letter_code
_entity_poly.pdbx_strand_id
1 'polypeptide(L)'
;MTMLRIKTMLGFVLYLLLSQQLISQQLQITTMHSSGNPLIRNYTAKEYLAAPQNCAVLQNARGLIYVGSNEGAVLEFDGVHWRYIKTPKQTSVWSLGSDETGRVYLGAIGDFGFLAADSQHTLHFQSLLEYVKVEDRKFTVVSFTHVTPNGVYFQSRQRIFCWKNDRLKVWKPQTVFLNSFWLNGDLYVYQQQIGLMKMKDDSLQLVSGVENFSAKPVLAMLPYPTEEVHTAGHNPMLIGIAGEGLFLYNRQSLRPFPGAVNQFIRKNGINCSAVLDDSTFAIGTVEDGAVIFDSRGEIIQIINAATGLA
;
A
#
# COMPACT_ATOMS: atom_id res chain seq x y z
N MET A 1 43.48 -25.62 -57.84
CA MET A 1 42.44 -24.57 -58.00
C MET A 1 41.26 -24.69 -57.01
N THR A 2 41.05 -25.82 -56.36
CA THR A 2 39.86 -26.08 -55.51
C THR A 2 39.96 -25.47 -54.10
N MET A 3 41.14 -25.45 -53.48
CA MET A 3 41.32 -24.86 -52.14
C MET A 3 41.19 -23.33 -52.08
N LEU A 4 41.48 -22.62 -53.18
CA LEU A 4 41.40 -21.16 -53.23
C LEU A 4 39.93 -20.68 -53.25
N ARG A 5 39.02 -21.47 -53.84
CA ARG A 5 37.57 -21.20 -53.88
C ARG A 5 36.89 -21.40 -52.51
N ILE A 6 37.37 -22.35 -51.71
CA ILE A 6 36.80 -22.63 -50.37
C ILE A 6 37.16 -21.51 -49.38
N LYS A 7 38.39 -20.97 -49.43
CA LYS A 7 38.79 -19.85 -48.56
C LYS A 7 38.06 -18.55 -48.87
N THR A 8 37.76 -18.28 -50.14
CA THR A 8 36.98 -17.09 -50.54
C THR A 8 35.51 -17.22 -50.17
N MET A 9 34.93 -18.42 -50.27
CA MET A 9 33.54 -18.65 -49.88
C MET A 9 33.33 -18.58 -48.35
N LEU A 10 34.28 -19.10 -47.56
CA LEU A 10 34.20 -19.05 -46.09
C LEU A 10 34.30 -17.62 -45.55
N GLY A 11 35.15 -16.78 -46.16
CA GLY A 11 35.26 -15.36 -45.80
C GLY A 11 33.99 -14.56 -46.10
N PHE A 12 33.29 -14.89 -47.19
CA PHE A 12 32.04 -14.22 -47.57
C PHE A 12 30.87 -14.59 -46.63
N VAL A 13 30.80 -15.84 -46.19
CA VAL A 13 29.80 -16.30 -45.21
C VAL A 13 30.06 -15.69 -43.82
N LEU A 14 31.33 -15.58 -43.39
CA LEU A 14 31.66 -14.91 -42.14
C LEU A 14 31.32 -13.40 -42.18
N TYR A 15 31.57 -12.74 -43.31
CA TYR A 15 31.23 -11.32 -43.50
C TYR A 15 29.70 -11.11 -43.49
N LEU A 16 28.93 -12.01 -44.10
CA LEU A 16 27.46 -11.98 -44.04
C LEU A 16 26.94 -12.17 -42.61
N LEU A 17 27.49 -13.12 -41.84
CA LEU A 17 27.10 -13.35 -40.45
C LEU A 17 27.48 -12.18 -39.51
N LEU A 18 28.65 -11.57 -39.72
CA LEU A 18 29.08 -10.37 -38.98
C LEU A 18 28.24 -9.14 -39.36
N SER A 19 27.86 -8.99 -40.63
CA SER A 19 26.99 -7.89 -41.08
C SER A 19 25.55 -8.02 -40.53
N GLN A 20 25.04 -9.24 -40.34
CA GLN A 20 23.74 -9.51 -39.72
C GLN A 20 23.74 -9.17 -38.22
N GLN A 21 24.88 -9.33 -37.53
CA GLN A 21 25.03 -8.92 -36.12
C GLN A 21 25.16 -7.40 -35.93
N LEU A 22 25.70 -6.68 -36.92
CA LEU A 22 25.75 -5.21 -36.87
C LEU A 22 24.41 -4.54 -37.19
N ILE A 23 23.57 -5.15 -38.04
CA ILE A 23 22.23 -4.62 -38.38
C ILE A 23 21.24 -4.82 -37.22
N SER A 24 21.42 -5.85 -36.38
CA SER A 24 20.58 -6.09 -35.20
C SER A 24 20.91 -5.19 -34.00
N GLN A 25 21.94 -4.33 -34.08
CA GLN A 25 22.23 -3.29 -33.09
C GLN A 25 21.67 -1.91 -33.43
N GLN A 26 20.87 -1.79 -34.51
CA GLN A 26 20.19 -0.52 -34.82
C GLN A 26 18.81 -0.45 -34.18
N LEU A 27 18.72 0.46 -33.19
CA LEU A 27 17.52 1.08 -32.63
C LEU A 27 16.58 0.16 -31.82
N GLN A 28 17.03 -0.23 -30.63
CA GLN A 28 16.11 -0.12 -29.48
C GLN A 28 15.90 1.37 -29.21
N ILE A 29 14.98 2.00 -29.94
CA ILE A 29 14.31 3.18 -29.41
C ILE A 29 13.50 2.64 -28.24
N THR A 30 14.08 2.67 -27.04
CA THR A 30 13.26 2.71 -25.85
C THR A 30 12.48 4.01 -26.01
N THR A 31 11.23 3.91 -26.42
CA THR A 31 10.27 4.98 -26.20
C THR A 31 10.20 5.11 -24.69
N MET A 32 11.09 5.93 -24.12
CA MET A 32 10.85 6.63 -22.88
C MET A 32 9.58 7.41 -23.18
N HIS A 33 8.43 6.78 -22.91
CA HIS A 33 7.24 7.55 -22.68
C HIS A 33 7.63 8.46 -21.53
N SER A 34 8.00 9.70 -21.83
CA SER A 34 7.91 10.76 -20.86
C SER A 34 6.41 10.88 -20.61
N SER A 35 5.89 10.07 -19.69
CA SER A 35 4.72 10.47 -18.93
C SER A 35 5.04 11.87 -18.46
N GLY A 36 4.35 12.87 -19.04
CA GLY A 36 4.53 14.25 -18.62
C GLY A 36 4.38 14.32 -17.10
N ASN A 37 5.07 15.26 -16.46
CA ASN A 37 4.93 15.44 -15.02
C ASN A 37 3.43 15.52 -14.68
N PRO A 38 2.94 14.75 -13.69
CA PRO A 38 1.56 14.78 -13.29
C PRO A 38 1.22 16.21 -12.92
N LEU A 39 -0.02 16.61 -13.19
CA LEU A 39 -0.49 17.90 -12.75
C LEU A 39 -0.64 17.87 -11.23
N ILE A 40 0.37 18.40 -10.53
CA ILE A 40 0.38 18.47 -9.07
C ILE A 40 -0.33 19.76 -8.65
N ARG A 41 -1.39 19.62 -7.85
CA ARG A 41 -2.02 20.73 -7.14
C ARG A 41 -1.78 20.54 -5.65
N ASN A 42 -1.12 21.52 -5.04
CA ASN A 42 -0.91 21.55 -3.60
C ASN A 42 -2.12 22.21 -2.92
N TYR A 43 -2.67 21.54 -1.91
CA TYR A 43 -3.68 22.11 -1.01
C TYR A 43 -3.03 22.45 0.33
N THR A 44 -3.03 23.72 0.70
CA THR A 44 -2.34 24.19 1.92
C THR A 44 -3.23 24.08 3.15
N ALA A 45 -2.61 23.97 4.33
CA ALA A 45 -3.29 24.04 5.64
C ALA A 45 -4.24 25.23 5.79
N LYS A 46 -3.92 26.36 5.12
CA LYS A 46 -4.77 27.55 5.10
C LYS A 46 -6.06 27.35 4.28
N GLU A 47 -6.02 26.53 3.24
CA GLU A 47 -7.18 26.28 2.37
C GLU A 47 -8.16 25.28 3.02
N TYR A 48 -7.65 24.21 3.63
CA TYR A 48 -8.50 23.22 4.29
C TYR A 48 -8.74 23.50 5.77
N LEU A 49 -8.16 24.58 6.31
CA LEU A 49 -8.38 25.10 7.66
C LEU A 49 -8.12 24.08 8.78
N ALA A 50 -7.04 23.30 8.65
CA ALA A 50 -6.55 22.40 9.70
C ALA A 50 -5.03 22.29 9.67
N ALA A 51 -4.45 21.62 10.65
CA ALA A 51 -3.00 21.42 10.74
C ALA A 51 -2.37 20.68 9.53
N PRO A 52 -1.07 20.91 9.25
CA PRO A 52 -0.40 20.43 8.03
C PRO A 52 -0.16 18.92 7.96
N GLN A 53 -0.25 18.20 9.09
CA GLN A 53 0.01 16.76 9.10
C GLN A 53 -1.28 15.97 8.91
N ASN A 54 -1.31 15.22 7.82
CA ASN A 54 -2.40 14.34 7.45
C ASN A 54 -1.91 12.88 7.55
N CYS A 55 -2.64 12.05 8.27
CA CYS A 55 -2.21 10.68 8.58
C CYS A 55 -2.87 9.61 7.72
N ALA A 56 -3.98 9.94 7.05
CA ALA A 56 -4.71 9.03 6.19
C ALA A 56 -5.41 9.80 5.07
N VAL A 57 -5.56 9.15 3.92
CA VAL A 57 -6.36 9.65 2.80
C VAL A 57 -7.18 8.50 2.22
N LEU A 58 -8.39 8.79 1.80
CA LEU A 58 -9.33 7.83 1.22
C LEU A 58 -10.20 8.54 0.20
N GLN A 59 -10.46 7.91 -0.95
CA GLN A 59 -11.58 8.27 -1.81
C GLN A 59 -12.70 7.25 -1.60
N ASN A 60 -13.93 7.72 -1.34
CA ASN A 60 -15.07 6.81 -1.22
C ASN A 60 -15.70 6.50 -2.59
N ALA A 61 -16.65 5.56 -2.62
CA ALA A 61 -17.38 5.16 -3.84
C ALA A 61 -18.16 6.29 -4.54
N ARG A 62 -18.34 7.44 -3.87
CA ARG A 62 -19.01 8.63 -4.43
C ARG A 62 -18.00 9.65 -5.00
N GLY A 63 -16.71 9.35 -4.97
CA GLY A 63 -15.64 10.22 -5.45
C GLY A 63 -15.18 11.29 -4.45
N LEU A 64 -15.77 11.36 -3.25
CA LEU A 64 -15.37 12.30 -2.20
C LEU A 64 -14.04 11.87 -1.58
N ILE A 65 -13.15 12.83 -1.33
CA ILE A 65 -11.87 12.61 -0.67
C ILE A 65 -12.04 12.88 0.83
N TYR A 66 -11.57 11.96 1.67
CA TYR A 66 -11.50 12.11 3.11
C TYR A 66 -10.04 12.08 3.55
N VAL A 67 -9.68 12.99 4.43
CA VAL A 67 -8.33 13.12 4.98
C VAL A 67 -8.39 13.10 6.51
N GLY A 68 -7.63 12.20 7.12
CA GLY A 68 -7.47 12.13 8.56
C GLY A 68 -6.48 13.19 9.02
N SER A 69 -6.96 14.18 9.78
CA SER A 69 -6.15 15.26 10.30
C SER A 69 -5.59 14.92 11.68
N ASN A 70 -4.41 15.46 12.01
CA ASN A 70 -3.87 15.38 13.36
C ASN A 70 -4.60 16.30 14.37
N GLU A 71 -5.51 17.18 13.94
CA GLU A 71 -6.23 18.18 14.75
C GLU A 71 -7.66 17.76 15.13
N GLY A 72 -7.90 16.46 15.31
CA GLY A 72 -9.17 16.02 15.88
C GLY A 72 -10.35 15.94 14.93
N ALA A 73 -10.11 15.91 13.62
CA ALA A 73 -11.17 15.88 12.61
C ALA A 73 -10.84 15.00 11.41
N VAL A 74 -11.91 14.70 10.67
CA VAL A 74 -11.83 14.27 9.28
C VAL A 74 -12.17 15.45 8.38
N LEU A 75 -11.32 15.70 7.40
CA LEU A 75 -11.59 16.66 6.33
C LEU A 75 -12.24 15.92 5.18
N GLU A 76 -13.34 16.44 4.65
CA GLU A 76 -13.97 15.94 3.43
C GLU A 76 -13.81 16.97 2.33
N PHE A 77 -13.51 16.52 1.11
CA PHE A 77 -13.32 17.36 -0.05
C PHE A 77 -14.15 16.85 -1.23
N ASP A 78 -14.95 17.75 -1.82
CA ASP A 78 -15.85 17.46 -2.94
C ASP A 78 -15.27 17.82 -4.32
N GLY A 79 -14.02 18.28 -4.36
CA GLY A 79 -13.37 18.82 -5.57
C GLY A 79 -13.29 20.35 -5.59
N VAL A 80 -14.07 21.03 -4.74
CA VAL A 80 -14.14 22.50 -4.66
C VAL A 80 -14.03 22.98 -3.21
N HIS A 81 -14.78 22.40 -2.29
CA HIS A 81 -14.91 22.82 -0.90
C HIS A 81 -14.39 21.77 0.06
N TRP A 82 -13.81 22.26 1.16
CA TRP A 82 -13.41 21.45 2.30
C TRP A 82 -14.46 21.55 3.40
N ARG A 83 -14.89 20.41 3.93
CA ARG A 83 -15.77 20.30 5.09
C ARG A 83 -15.02 19.67 6.26
N TYR A 84 -15.12 20.32 7.42
CA TYR A 84 -14.45 19.91 8.65
C TYR A 84 -15.40 19.11 9.55
N ILE A 85 -15.13 17.82 9.75
CA ILE A 85 -15.98 16.92 10.54
C ILE A 85 -15.25 16.60 11.86
N LYS A 86 -15.69 17.24 12.95
CA LYS A 86 -15.08 17.09 14.28
C LYS A 86 -15.30 15.69 14.85
N THR A 87 -14.25 15.13 15.43
CA THR A 87 -14.37 13.98 16.33
C THR A 87 -14.57 14.48 17.78
N PRO A 88 -15.42 13.83 18.60
CA PRO A 88 -15.72 14.29 19.96
C PRO A 88 -14.49 14.40 20.86
N LYS A 89 -13.53 13.48 20.71
CA LYS A 89 -12.29 13.48 21.50
C LYS A 89 -11.22 14.44 20.96
N GLN A 90 -11.42 14.97 19.75
CA GLN A 90 -10.48 15.87 19.08
C GLN A 90 -9.04 15.33 19.04
N THR A 91 -8.89 14.02 18.83
CA THR A 91 -7.58 13.38 18.67
C THR A 91 -7.27 13.08 17.21
N SER A 92 -6.00 12.94 16.87
CA SER A 92 -5.57 12.65 15.50
C SER A 92 -6.28 11.43 14.92
N VAL A 93 -6.76 11.56 13.68
CA VAL A 93 -7.36 10.47 12.91
C VAL A 93 -6.28 9.79 12.09
N TRP A 94 -5.99 8.53 12.39
CA TRP A 94 -4.82 7.79 11.90
C TRP A 94 -5.13 6.80 10.79
N SER A 95 -6.37 6.38 10.64
CA SER A 95 -6.76 5.46 9.57
C SER A 95 -8.18 5.72 9.11
N LEU A 96 -8.42 5.43 7.84
CA LEU A 96 -9.70 5.57 7.16
C LEU A 96 -9.97 4.31 6.32
N GLY A 97 -11.24 3.98 6.13
CA GLY A 97 -11.70 3.01 5.15
C GLY A 97 -13.14 3.32 4.75
N SER A 98 -13.58 2.88 3.57
CA SER A 98 -14.98 3.01 3.17
C SER A 98 -15.55 1.72 2.62
N ASP A 99 -16.86 1.54 2.82
CA ASP A 99 -17.61 0.50 2.13
C ASP A 99 -18.16 0.98 0.78
N GLU A 100 -18.77 0.05 0.04
CA GLU A 100 -19.38 0.29 -1.26
C GLU A 100 -20.58 1.25 -1.20
N THR A 101 -21.19 1.44 -0.02
CA THR A 101 -22.27 2.42 0.18
C THR A 101 -21.74 3.85 0.33
N GLY A 102 -20.41 4.00 0.44
CA GLY A 102 -19.74 5.28 0.66
C GLY A 102 -19.75 5.72 2.12
N ARG A 103 -20.05 4.82 3.07
CA ARG A 103 -19.86 5.05 4.50
C ARG A 103 -18.37 5.01 4.81
N VAL A 104 -17.93 5.95 5.64
CA VAL A 104 -16.52 6.08 6.04
C VAL A 104 -16.36 5.59 7.47
N TYR A 105 -15.37 4.73 7.66
CA TYR A 105 -14.89 4.20 8.93
C TYR A 105 -13.55 4.85 9.26
N LEU A 106 -13.27 5.08 10.53
CA LEU A 106 -12.03 5.72 10.95
C LEU A 106 -11.50 5.19 12.28
N GLY A 107 -10.18 5.21 12.41
CA GLY A 107 -9.44 4.96 13.64
C GLY A 107 -8.74 6.22 14.14
N ALA A 108 -8.83 6.49 15.44
CA ALA A 108 -8.22 7.65 16.10
C ALA A 108 -7.42 7.22 17.34
N ILE A 109 -6.93 8.19 18.13
CA ILE A 109 -6.27 7.89 19.40
C ILE A 109 -7.33 7.56 20.45
N GLY A 110 -7.34 6.29 20.88
CA GLY A 110 -8.23 5.78 21.93
C GLY A 110 -9.70 5.73 21.50
N ASP A 111 -9.99 5.74 20.20
CA ASP A 111 -11.34 5.68 19.64
C ASP A 111 -11.31 5.11 18.21
N PHE A 112 -12.45 4.61 17.75
CA PHE A 112 -12.69 4.18 16.38
C PHE A 112 -14.20 4.06 16.14
N GLY A 113 -14.60 4.14 14.87
CA GLY A 113 -16.01 4.12 14.52
C GLY A 113 -16.28 4.48 13.07
N PHE A 114 -17.40 5.15 12.81
CA PHE A 114 -17.81 5.53 11.47
C PHE A 114 -18.51 6.88 11.42
N LEU A 115 -18.53 7.48 10.24
CA LEU A 115 -19.32 8.67 9.96
C LEU A 115 -20.76 8.27 9.64
N ALA A 116 -21.71 8.84 10.37
CA ALA A 116 -23.14 8.68 10.17
C ALA A 116 -23.79 10.03 9.91
N ALA A 117 -24.75 10.04 9.00
CA ALA A 117 -25.56 11.23 8.73
C ALA A 117 -26.66 11.37 9.78
N ASP A 118 -26.87 12.58 10.27
CA ASP A 118 -28.07 12.92 11.05
C ASP A 118 -29.31 13.10 10.14
N SER A 119 -30.43 13.49 10.74
CA SER A 119 -31.69 13.76 10.03
C SER A 119 -31.62 14.94 9.05
N GLN A 120 -30.56 15.75 9.11
CA GLN A 120 -30.28 16.87 8.23
C GLN A 120 -29.18 16.53 7.20
N HIS A 121 -28.78 15.26 7.10
CA HIS A 121 -27.70 14.77 6.25
C HIS A 121 -26.30 15.32 6.61
N THR A 122 -26.12 15.85 7.82
CA THR A 122 -24.82 16.26 8.33
C THR A 122 -24.08 15.05 8.88
N LEU A 123 -22.82 14.86 8.46
CA LEU A 123 -22.00 13.75 8.94
C LEU A 123 -21.45 14.03 10.34
N HIS A 124 -21.60 13.06 11.23
CA HIS A 124 -21.06 13.04 12.58
C HIS A 124 -20.31 11.73 12.83
N PHE A 125 -19.29 11.78 13.67
CA PHE A 125 -18.60 10.58 14.10
C PHE A 125 -19.40 9.83 15.17
N GLN A 126 -19.76 8.58 14.87
CA GLN A 126 -20.30 7.62 15.83
C GLN A 126 -19.16 6.72 16.34
N SER A 127 -18.83 6.86 17.62
CA SER A 127 -17.85 5.99 18.29
C SER A 127 -18.41 4.58 18.50
N LEU A 128 -17.58 3.56 18.30
CA LEU A 128 -17.89 2.17 18.63
C LEU A 128 -17.41 1.77 20.03
N LEU A 129 -16.83 2.69 20.82
CA LEU A 129 -16.28 2.38 22.15
C LEU A 129 -17.32 1.85 23.13
N GLU A 130 -18.59 2.23 22.97
CA GLU A 130 -19.68 1.72 23.79
C GLU A 130 -19.85 0.19 23.67
N TYR A 131 -19.52 -0.37 22.50
CA TYR A 131 -19.54 -1.80 22.23
C TYR A 131 -18.26 -2.53 22.68
N VAL A 132 -17.23 -1.80 23.11
CA VAL A 132 -15.97 -2.37 23.61
C VAL A 132 -16.10 -2.65 25.10
N LYS A 133 -15.84 -3.90 25.51
CA LYS A 133 -15.75 -4.28 26.93
C LYS A 133 -14.68 -3.45 27.65
N VAL A 134 -14.93 -3.07 28.90
CA VAL A 134 -14.03 -2.20 29.69
C VAL A 134 -12.58 -2.70 29.73
N GLU A 135 -12.38 -4.02 29.86
CA GLU A 135 -11.06 -4.66 29.88
C GLU A 135 -10.27 -4.54 28.57
N ASP A 136 -10.96 -4.29 27.45
CA ASP A 136 -10.37 -4.15 26.12
C ASP A 136 -10.24 -2.69 25.67
N ARG A 137 -10.68 -1.72 26.48
CA ARG A 137 -10.54 -0.28 26.20
C ARG A 137 -9.12 0.26 26.41
N LYS A 138 -8.17 -0.58 26.86
CA LYS A 138 -6.76 -0.22 27.01
C LYS A 138 -6.02 -0.36 25.68
N PHE A 139 -6.21 0.62 24.79
CA PHE A 139 -5.49 0.76 23.53
C PHE A 139 -5.22 2.23 23.21
N THR A 140 -4.25 2.49 22.32
CA THR A 140 -3.87 3.86 21.94
C THR A 140 -4.28 4.16 20.50
N VAL A 141 -3.33 4.26 19.59
CA VAL A 141 -3.57 4.64 18.19
C VAL A 141 -4.19 3.48 17.43
N VAL A 142 -5.33 3.72 16.78
CA VAL A 142 -5.91 2.81 15.79
C VAL A 142 -5.37 3.15 14.40
N SER A 143 -4.24 2.53 14.04
CA SER A 143 -3.42 2.86 12.87
C SER A 143 -3.90 2.22 11.56
N PHE A 144 -4.77 1.22 11.60
CA PHE A 144 -5.28 0.57 10.38
C PHE A 144 -6.77 0.31 10.50
N THR A 145 -7.49 0.60 9.41
CA THR A 145 -8.92 0.34 9.24
C THR A 145 -9.10 -0.44 7.93
N HIS A 146 -9.55 -1.69 8.02
CA HIS A 146 -9.79 -2.54 6.85
C HIS A 146 -11.29 -2.85 6.75
N VAL A 147 -11.94 -2.34 5.70
CA VAL A 147 -13.35 -2.65 5.41
C VAL A 147 -13.40 -3.90 4.53
N THR A 148 -14.10 -4.93 4.98
CA THR A 148 -14.05 -6.27 4.36
C THR A 148 -15.44 -6.92 4.33
N PRO A 149 -15.66 -7.96 3.49
CA PRO A 149 -16.87 -8.78 3.55
C PRO A 149 -17.10 -9.45 4.91
N ASN A 150 -16.03 -9.63 5.69
CA ASN A 150 -16.08 -10.26 7.00
C ASN A 150 -16.41 -9.28 8.14
N GLY A 151 -16.53 -7.99 7.86
CA GLY A 151 -16.68 -6.92 8.84
C GLY A 151 -15.58 -5.86 8.70
N VAL A 152 -15.61 -4.87 9.58
CA VAL A 152 -14.61 -3.79 9.59
C VAL A 152 -13.60 -4.04 10.69
N TYR A 153 -12.34 -4.24 10.30
CA TYR A 153 -11.25 -4.43 11.24
C TYR A 153 -10.61 -3.09 11.60
N PHE A 154 -10.44 -2.85 12.90
CA PHE A 154 -9.70 -1.71 13.44
C PHE A 154 -8.52 -2.22 14.23
N GLN A 155 -7.30 -1.83 13.86
CA GLN A 155 -6.10 -2.31 14.51
C GLN A 155 -5.40 -1.18 15.28
N SER A 156 -5.16 -1.44 16.56
CA SER A 156 -4.16 -0.75 17.39
C SER A 156 -2.97 -1.67 17.67
N ARG A 157 -1.91 -1.13 18.29
CA ARG A 157 -0.78 -1.97 18.73
C ARG A 157 -1.19 -3.05 19.74
N GLN A 158 -2.23 -2.77 20.53
CA GLN A 158 -2.66 -3.60 21.66
C GLN A 158 -3.79 -4.56 21.28
N ARG A 159 -4.57 -4.26 20.25
CA ARG A 159 -5.82 -4.97 19.92
C ARG A 159 -6.14 -4.90 18.44
N ILE A 160 -6.72 -5.98 17.92
CA ILE A 160 -7.53 -5.93 16.70
C ILE A 160 -8.99 -6.01 17.14
N PHE A 161 -9.80 -5.10 16.64
CA PHE A 161 -11.26 -5.13 16.77
C PHE A 161 -11.87 -5.49 15.42
N CYS A 162 -12.96 -6.26 15.41
CA CYS A 162 -13.78 -6.45 14.21
C CYS A 162 -15.23 -6.12 14.52
N TRP A 163 -15.77 -5.16 13.78
CA TRP A 163 -17.17 -4.75 13.86
C TRP A 163 -17.98 -5.43 12.76
N LYS A 164 -19.01 -6.18 13.13
CA LYS A 164 -19.93 -6.83 12.20
C LYS A 164 -21.29 -7.02 12.86
N ASN A 165 -22.38 -6.64 12.17
CA ASN A 165 -23.76 -6.88 12.60
C ASN A 165 -24.01 -6.44 14.06
N ASP A 166 -23.63 -5.21 14.37
CA ASP A 166 -23.74 -4.60 15.70
C ASP A 166 -23.01 -5.34 16.84
N ARG A 167 -22.02 -6.15 16.48
CA ARG A 167 -21.18 -6.89 17.42
C ARG A 167 -19.72 -6.60 17.19
N LEU A 168 -19.00 -6.54 18.30
CA LEU A 168 -17.57 -6.33 18.32
C LEU A 168 -16.85 -7.60 18.75
N LYS A 169 -15.84 -8.00 17.98
CA LYS A 169 -14.89 -9.05 18.34
C LYS A 169 -13.51 -8.46 18.58
N VAL A 170 -12.74 -9.07 19.48
CA VAL A 170 -11.43 -8.55 19.90
C VAL A 170 -10.39 -9.66 19.90
N TRP A 171 -9.21 -9.39 19.34
CA TRP A 171 -8.03 -10.24 19.46
C TRP A 171 -6.87 -9.48 20.12
N LYS A 172 -6.12 -10.19 20.96
CA LYS A 172 -4.94 -9.68 21.67
C LYS A 172 -3.67 -10.23 21.03
N PRO A 173 -2.61 -9.42 20.90
CA PRO A 173 -1.32 -9.91 20.45
C PRO A 173 -0.65 -10.74 21.56
N GLN A 174 0.29 -11.61 21.18
CA GLN A 174 1.22 -12.19 22.15
C GLN A 174 2.27 -11.16 22.57
N THR A 175 2.66 -10.27 21.65
CA THR A 175 3.55 -9.12 21.90
C THR A 175 2.83 -7.80 21.57
N VAL A 176 3.12 -7.18 20.42
CA VAL A 176 2.45 -5.98 19.91
C VAL A 176 2.23 -6.10 18.40
N PHE A 177 1.08 -5.64 17.92
CA PHE A 177 0.81 -5.52 16.49
C PHE A 177 1.52 -4.28 15.92
N LEU A 178 2.09 -4.40 14.73
CA LEU A 178 2.63 -3.28 13.97
C LEU A 178 1.74 -2.99 12.76
N ASN A 179 2.06 -3.51 11.57
CA ASN A 179 1.30 -3.22 10.35
C ASN A 179 0.31 -4.34 10.05
N SER A 180 -0.83 -3.99 9.43
CA SER A 180 -1.75 -4.97 8.85
C SER A 180 -2.16 -4.62 7.43
N PHE A 181 -2.59 -5.65 6.72
CA PHE A 181 -2.95 -5.61 5.32
C PHE A 181 -4.17 -6.50 5.10
N TRP A 182 -5.15 -6.00 4.37
CA TRP A 182 -6.21 -6.83 3.81
C TRP A 182 -5.88 -7.14 2.36
N LEU A 183 -5.60 -8.41 2.06
CA LEU A 183 -5.17 -8.81 0.73
C LEU A 183 -5.65 -10.23 0.42
N ASN A 184 -6.17 -10.43 -0.79
CA ASN A 184 -6.62 -11.75 -1.28
C ASN A 184 -7.62 -12.44 -0.33
N GLY A 185 -8.53 -11.66 0.29
CA GLY A 185 -9.55 -12.17 1.21
C GLY A 185 -9.06 -12.48 2.62
N ASP A 186 -7.78 -12.20 2.91
CA ASP A 186 -7.15 -12.52 4.17
C ASP A 186 -6.66 -11.24 4.89
N LEU A 187 -6.81 -11.21 6.21
CA LEU A 187 -6.18 -10.19 7.06
C LEU A 187 -4.79 -10.69 7.47
N TYR A 188 -3.75 -9.96 7.08
CA TYR A 188 -2.38 -10.15 7.51
C TYR A 188 -2.00 -9.13 8.56
N VAL A 189 -1.23 -9.53 9.57
CA VAL A 189 -0.79 -8.67 10.66
C VAL A 189 0.62 -9.03 11.05
N TYR A 190 1.53 -8.07 11.06
CA TYR A 190 2.87 -8.26 11.60
C TYR A 190 2.87 -8.06 13.12
N GLN A 191 3.43 -9.02 13.84
CA GLN A 191 3.58 -8.99 15.29
C GLN A 191 5.07 -8.94 15.67
N GLN A 192 5.46 -7.95 16.46
CA GLN A 192 6.88 -7.71 16.79
C GLN A 192 7.50 -8.94 17.46
N GLN A 193 8.70 -9.34 17.03
CA GLN A 193 9.42 -10.54 17.49
C GLN A 193 8.75 -11.90 17.18
N ILE A 194 7.62 -11.91 16.48
CA ILE A 194 6.94 -13.15 16.08
C ILE A 194 6.95 -13.30 14.56
N GLY A 195 6.62 -12.23 13.85
CA GLY A 195 6.65 -12.18 12.39
C GLY A 195 5.28 -11.89 11.80
N LEU A 196 5.16 -12.17 10.49
CA LEU A 196 3.92 -11.97 9.75
C LEU A 196 2.93 -13.08 10.08
N MET A 197 1.74 -12.70 10.52
CA MET A 197 0.64 -13.58 10.86
C MET A 197 -0.51 -13.38 9.87
N LYS A 198 -1.34 -14.40 9.70
CA LYS A 198 -2.57 -14.38 8.92
C LYS A 198 -3.75 -14.79 9.81
N MET A 199 -4.86 -14.06 9.71
CA MET A 199 -6.13 -14.44 10.32
C MET A 199 -6.73 -15.62 9.56
N LYS A 200 -6.92 -16.76 10.24
CA LYS A 200 -7.55 -17.96 9.70
C LYS A 200 -8.38 -18.63 10.80
N ASP A 201 -9.64 -18.94 10.49
CA ASP A 201 -10.57 -19.62 11.41
C ASP A 201 -10.56 -18.99 12.81
N ASP A 202 -10.65 -17.66 12.84
CA ASP A 202 -10.67 -16.86 14.07
C ASP A 202 -9.36 -16.81 14.88
N SER A 203 -8.26 -17.30 14.32
CA SER A 203 -6.94 -17.35 14.95
C SER A 203 -5.87 -16.69 14.09
N LEU A 204 -4.84 -16.11 14.72
CA LEU A 204 -3.67 -15.63 14.01
C LEU A 204 -2.65 -16.76 13.89
N GLN A 205 -2.33 -17.14 12.66
CA GLN A 205 -1.37 -18.21 12.34
C GLN A 205 -0.14 -17.62 11.65
N LEU A 206 1.04 -18.14 11.97
CA LEU A 206 2.28 -17.68 11.36
C LEU A 206 2.26 -17.94 9.85
N VAL A 207 2.69 -16.96 9.07
CA VAL A 207 2.87 -17.11 7.63
C VAL A 207 4.20 -17.81 7.37
N SER A 208 4.17 -18.91 6.63
CA SER A 208 5.37 -19.67 6.27
C SER A 208 6.15 -19.03 5.11
N GLY A 209 7.46 -19.26 5.03
CA GLY A 209 8.29 -18.77 3.92
C GLY A 209 8.80 -17.34 4.06
N VAL A 210 8.59 -16.73 5.21
CA VAL A 210 9.03 -15.36 5.56
C VAL A 210 9.83 -15.31 6.87
N GLU A 211 10.23 -16.47 7.40
CA GLU A 211 10.82 -16.65 8.73
C GLU A 211 12.15 -15.90 8.89
N ASN A 212 12.94 -15.84 7.81
CA ASN A 212 14.22 -15.12 7.76
C ASN A 212 14.09 -13.62 8.05
N PHE A 213 12.88 -13.07 7.97
CA PHE A 213 12.58 -11.66 8.23
C PHE A 213 11.61 -11.46 9.40
N SER A 214 11.43 -12.48 10.25
CA SER A 214 10.55 -12.42 11.43
C SER A 214 10.87 -11.25 12.37
N ALA A 215 12.12 -10.81 12.46
CA ALA A 215 12.54 -9.65 13.26
C ALA A 215 12.41 -8.29 12.53
N LYS A 216 11.97 -8.27 11.28
CA LYS A 216 11.85 -7.05 10.45
C LYS A 216 10.39 -6.80 10.07
N PRO A 217 9.83 -5.61 10.38
CA PRO A 217 8.46 -5.29 10.03
C PRO A 217 8.19 -5.40 8.53
N VAL A 218 7.04 -5.99 8.20
CA VAL A 218 6.45 -5.89 6.86
C VAL A 218 5.75 -4.53 6.78
N LEU A 219 6.16 -3.70 5.82
CA LEU A 219 5.69 -2.32 5.65
C LEU A 219 4.76 -2.15 4.46
N ALA A 220 4.82 -3.05 3.48
CA ALA A 220 3.91 -3.09 2.33
C ALA A 220 3.52 -4.53 2.00
N MET A 221 2.26 -4.74 1.61
CA MET A 221 1.78 -5.97 0.97
C MET A 221 0.78 -5.58 -0.10
N LEU A 222 1.09 -5.86 -1.36
CA LEU A 222 0.28 -5.49 -2.52
C LEU A 222 -0.01 -6.73 -3.36
N PRO A 223 -1.17 -6.79 -4.06
CA PRO A 223 -1.40 -7.82 -5.06
C PRO A 223 -0.37 -7.63 -6.17
N TYR A 224 0.20 -8.73 -6.68
CA TYR A 224 1.09 -8.67 -7.83
C TYR A 224 0.38 -9.22 -9.07
N PRO A 225 0.27 -8.42 -10.17
CA PRO A 225 -0.34 -8.89 -11.40
C PRO A 225 0.58 -9.89 -12.07
N THR A 226 0.08 -11.11 -12.27
CA THR A 226 0.76 -12.12 -13.07
C THR A 226 -0.25 -12.80 -13.98
N GLU A 227 0.16 -13.05 -15.23
CA GLU A 227 -0.57 -13.93 -16.15
C GLU A 227 -0.27 -15.41 -15.88
N GLU A 228 0.81 -15.69 -15.14
CA GLU A 228 1.15 -17.05 -14.73
C GLU A 228 0.16 -17.52 -13.65
N VAL A 229 -0.82 -18.31 -14.06
CA VAL A 229 -1.60 -19.15 -13.16
C VAL A 229 -0.62 -20.15 -12.53
N HIS A 230 -0.03 -19.79 -11.40
CA HIS A 230 0.80 -20.71 -10.65
C HIS A 230 -0.04 -21.93 -10.28
N THR A 231 0.58 -23.10 -10.33
CA THR A 231 -0.02 -24.43 -10.04
C THR A 231 -0.66 -24.54 -8.65
N ALA A 232 -0.47 -23.54 -7.79
CA ALA A 232 -1.08 -23.41 -6.46
C ALA A 232 -2.37 -22.55 -6.42
N GLY A 233 -2.87 -22.04 -7.56
CA GLY A 233 -4.16 -21.35 -7.67
C GLY A 233 -4.25 -19.96 -7.02
N HIS A 234 -3.12 -19.32 -6.70
CA HIS A 234 -3.08 -18.00 -6.08
C HIS A 234 -1.99 -17.13 -6.72
N ASN A 235 -2.28 -15.84 -6.92
CA ASN A 235 -1.29 -14.87 -7.40
C ASN A 235 -0.25 -14.57 -6.30
N PRO A 236 1.02 -14.32 -6.69
CA PRO A 236 2.04 -13.87 -5.76
C PRO A 236 1.69 -12.48 -5.21
N MET A 237 2.38 -12.10 -4.15
CA MET A 237 2.21 -10.82 -3.47
C MET A 237 3.53 -10.06 -3.48
N LEU A 238 3.49 -8.76 -3.71
CA LEU A 238 4.64 -7.89 -3.53
C LEU A 238 4.71 -7.48 -2.05
N ILE A 239 5.80 -7.82 -1.38
CA ILE A 239 6.02 -7.56 0.04
C ILE A 239 7.19 -6.60 0.21
N GLY A 240 6.99 -5.54 0.98
CA GLY A 240 8.04 -4.62 1.41
C GLY A 240 8.48 -4.90 2.84
N ILE A 241 9.77 -5.17 3.04
CA ILE A 241 10.36 -5.48 4.35
C ILE A 241 11.28 -4.34 4.76
N ALA A 242 11.10 -3.86 5.99
CA ALA A 242 11.86 -2.75 6.55
C ALA A 242 13.38 -2.97 6.43
N GLY A 243 14.06 -2.06 5.72
CA GLY A 243 15.52 -2.09 5.50
C GLY A 243 16.03 -3.14 4.50
N GLU A 244 15.16 -3.97 3.93
CA GLU A 244 15.54 -5.07 3.01
C GLU A 244 15.05 -4.82 1.58
N GLY A 245 13.99 -4.03 1.43
CA GLY A 245 13.40 -3.68 0.15
C GLY A 245 12.17 -4.53 -0.18
N LEU A 246 11.94 -4.73 -1.47
CA LEU A 246 10.79 -5.41 -2.05
C LEU A 246 11.11 -6.86 -2.42
N PHE A 247 10.12 -7.74 -2.23
CA PHE A 247 10.17 -9.16 -2.51
C PHE A 247 8.87 -9.64 -3.15
N LEU A 248 8.95 -10.61 -4.06
CA LEU A 248 7.81 -11.41 -4.48
C LEU A 248 7.65 -12.60 -3.56
N TYR A 249 6.45 -12.77 -3.04
CA TYR A 249 6.08 -13.87 -2.15
C TYR A 249 5.02 -14.75 -2.80
N ASN A 250 5.34 -16.03 -2.97
CA ASN A 250 4.47 -17.02 -3.61
C ASN A 250 3.74 -17.94 -2.61
N ARG A 251 3.59 -17.50 -1.35
CA ARG A 251 3.05 -18.29 -0.23
C ARG A 251 3.96 -19.40 0.31
N GLN A 252 5.18 -19.55 -0.23
CA GLN A 252 6.16 -20.54 0.21
C GLN A 252 7.55 -19.94 0.43
N SER A 253 7.93 -18.96 -0.37
CA SER A 253 9.24 -18.32 -0.29
C SER A 253 9.21 -16.88 -0.78
N LEU A 254 10.21 -16.11 -0.33
CA LEU A 254 10.49 -14.76 -0.78
C LEU A 254 11.61 -14.76 -1.81
N ARG A 255 11.37 -14.07 -2.93
CA ARG A 255 12.38 -13.76 -3.95
C ARG A 255 12.56 -12.25 -4.01
N PRO A 256 13.79 -11.71 -4.01
CA PRO A 256 14.01 -10.28 -4.20
C PRO A 256 13.30 -9.75 -5.46
N PHE A 257 12.60 -8.64 -5.34
CA PHE A 257 11.96 -7.98 -6.48
C PHE A 257 13.05 -7.36 -7.37
N PRO A 258 13.00 -7.57 -8.70
CA PRO A 258 14.01 -7.05 -9.62
C PRO A 258 13.89 -5.52 -9.81
N GLY A 259 14.82 -4.97 -10.59
CA GLY A 259 14.75 -3.59 -11.06
C GLY A 259 15.39 -2.56 -10.12
N ALA A 260 15.59 -1.36 -10.66
CA ALA A 260 16.21 -0.23 -9.95
C ALA A 260 15.37 0.22 -8.74
N VAL A 261 14.05 -0.01 -8.78
CA VAL A 261 13.15 0.36 -7.68
C VAL A 261 13.56 -0.28 -6.35
N ASN A 262 14.07 -1.51 -6.37
CA ASN A 262 14.41 -2.19 -5.13
C ASN A 262 15.63 -1.54 -4.42
N GLN A 263 16.57 -0.99 -5.19
CA GLN A 263 17.67 -0.18 -4.63
C GLN A 263 17.16 1.16 -4.10
N PHE A 264 16.26 1.82 -4.83
CA PHE A 264 15.64 3.07 -4.40
C PHE A 264 14.89 2.88 -3.07
N ILE A 265 14.09 1.82 -2.94
CA ILE A 265 13.34 1.52 -1.72
C ILE A 265 14.26 1.18 -0.54
N ARG A 266 15.33 0.42 -0.75
CA ARG A 266 16.31 0.14 0.32
C ARG A 266 16.96 1.41 0.85
N LYS A 267 17.22 2.38 -0.02
CA LYS A 267 17.81 3.68 0.35
C LYS A 267 16.81 4.56 1.09
N ASN A 268 15.60 4.72 0.56
CA ASN A 268 14.68 5.77 0.98
C ASN A 268 13.60 5.32 1.98
N GLY A 269 13.49 4.01 2.24
CA GLY A 269 12.53 3.43 3.18
C GLY A 269 11.08 3.45 2.68
N ILE A 270 10.24 2.56 3.19
CA ILE A 270 8.81 2.48 2.85
C ILE A 270 8.01 3.21 3.93
N ASN A 271 7.12 4.12 3.53
CA ASN A 271 6.15 4.76 4.42
C ASN A 271 4.72 4.26 4.15
N CYS A 272 4.30 4.29 2.88
CA CYS A 272 2.97 3.85 2.45
C CYS A 272 3.05 3.25 1.04
N SER A 273 2.01 2.53 0.63
CA SER A 273 1.99 1.83 -0.64
C SER A 273 0.59 1.69 -1.21
N ALA A 274 0.45 1.77 -2.52
CA ALA A 274 -0.80 1.57 -3.25
C ALA A 274 -0.56 0.90 -4.61
N VAL A 275 -1.61 0.27 -5.14
CA VAL A 275 -1.70 -0.11 -6.55
C VAL A 275 -2.53 0.95 -7.26
N LEU A 276 -2.08 1.39 -8.42
CA LEU A 276 -2.78 2.38 -9.25
C LEU A 276 -3.69 1.68 -10.27
N ASP A 277 -4.64 2.42 -10.86
CA ASP A 277 -5.64 1.88 -11.78
C ASP A 277 -5.04 1.22 -13.03
N ASP A 278 -3.86 1.67 -13.45
CA ASP A 278 -3.09 1.09 -14.57
C ASP A 278 -2.25 -0.13 -14.16
N SER A 279 -2.48 -0.68 -12.96
CA SER A 279 -1.76 -1.80 -12.37
C SER A 279 -0.28 -1.54 -12.05
N THR A 280 0.15 -0.28 -12.08
CA THR A 280 1.47 0.11 -11.56
C THR A 280 1.42 0.24 -10.03
N PHE A 281 2.59 0.31 -9.42
CA PHE A 281 2.76 0.43 -7.98
C PHE A 281 3.21 1.83 -7.61
N ALA A 282 2.65 2.39 -6.54
CA ALA A 282 3.14 3.60 -5.91
C ALA A 282 3.64 3.29 -4.50
N ILE A 283 4.85 3.74 -4.16
CA ILE A 283 5.38 3.68 -2.80
C ILE A 283 5.78 5.08 -2.37
N GLY A 284 5.13 5.59 -1.32
CA GLY A 284 5.61 6.75 -0.58
C GLY A 284 6.77 6.33 0.31
N THR A 285 7.84 7.13 0.28
CA THR A 285 9.09 6.87 1.01
C THR A 285 9.25 7.82 2.19
N VAL A 286 10.21 7.50 3.06
CA VAL A 286 10.53 8.36 4.22
C VAL A 286 11.37 9.55 3.78
N GLU A 287 12.27 9.37 2.81
CA GLU A 287 13.30 10.38 2.48
C GLU A 287 13.13 11.09 1.12
N ASP A 288 12.58 10.44 0.09
CA ASP A 288 12.66 10.96 -1.29
C ASP A 288 11.31 10.87 -2.02
N GLY A 289 10.26 11.38 -1.37
CA GLY A 289 8.93 11.49 -1.95
C GLY A 289 8.30 10.13 -2.26
N ALA A 290 7.68 9.99 -3.43
CA ALA A 290 7.05 8.75 -3.88
C ALA A 290 7.64 8.24 -5.20
N VAL A 291 7.68 6.93 -5.36
CA VAL A 291 8.10 6.26 -6.60
C VAL A 291 6.93 5.49 -7.22
N ILE A 292 6.76 5.64 -8.53
CA ILE A 292 5.83 4.86 -9.36
C ILE A 292 6.65 3.91 -10.23
N PHE A 293 6.30 2.63 -10.24
CA PHE A 293 7.04 1.59 -10.98
C PHE A 293 6.11 0.48 -11.51
N ASP A 294 6.53 -0.17 -12.58
CA ASP A 294 5.77 -1.26 -13.20
C ASP A 294 6.02 -2.62 -12.52
N SER A 295 5.35 -3.67 -13.02
CA SER A 295 5.51 -5.04 -12.51
C SER A 295 6.91 -5.64 -12.75
N ARG A 296 7.72 -5.07 -13.64
CA ARG A 296 9.11 -5.51 -13.88
C ARG A 296 10.10 -4.83 -12.93
N GLY A 297 9.64 -3.86 -12.14
CA GLY A 297 10.47 -3.07 -11.23
C GLY A 297 11.17 -1.90 -11.92
N GLU A 298 10.72 -1.53 -13.12
CA GLU A 298 11.19 -0.34 -13.83
C GLU A 298 10.52 0.88 -13.24
N ILE A 299 11.32 1.87 -12.85
CA ILE A 299 10.82 3.14 -12.32
C ILE A 299 10.22 3.92 -13.49
N ILE A 300 8.92 4.18 -13.40
CA ILE A 300 8.20 5.04 -14.34
C ILE A 300 8.41 6.50 -13.92
N GLN A 301 8.32 6.78 -12.62
CA GLN A 301 8.37 8.15 -12.13
C GLN A 301 8.81 8.26 -10.67
N ILE A 302 9.45 9.38 -10.33
CA ILE A 302 9.69 9.82 -8.95
C ILE A 302 9.01 11.18 -8.75
N ILE A 303 8.16 11.27 -7.73
CA ILE A 303 7.46 12.48 -7.32
C ILE A 303 8.07 12.97 -6.00
N ASN A 304 8.81 14.07 -6.02
CA ASN A 304 9.50 14.64 -4.88
C ASN A 304 9.56 16.16 -4.98
N ALA A 305 10.34 16.82 -4.10
CA ALA A 305 10.47 18.27 -4.08
C ALA A 305 10.96 18.86 -5.41
N ALA A 306 11.80 18.14 -6.14
CA ALA A 306 12.30 18.60 -7.44
C ALA A 306 11.23 18.51 -8.55
N THR A 307 10.20 17.67 -8.37
CA THR A 307 9.12 17.49 -9.35
C THR A 307 7.79 18.12 -8.93
N GLY A 308 7.75 18.84 -7.80
CA GLY A 308 6.63 19.71 -7.41
C GLY A 308 5.90 19.35 -6.12
N LEU A 309 6.37 18.32 -5.39
CA LEU A 309 5.86 18.00 -4.04
C LEU A 309 6.34 19.07 -3.05
N ALA A 310 5.44 19.71 -2.32
CA ALA A 310 5.76 20.78 -1.38
C ALA A 310 6.30 20.27 -0.02
#